data_AF-A0A2C9LR93-F1
#
_entry.id   AF-A0A2C9LR93-F1
#
_cell.length_a   1.000
_cell.length_b   1.000
_cell.length_c   1.000
_cell.angle_alpha   90.00
_cell.angle_beta   90.00
_cell.angle_gamma   90.00
#
_symmetry.space_group_name_H-M   'P 1'
#
loop_
_entity.id
_entity.type
_entity.pdbx_description
1 polymer ?
#
loop_
_entity_poly.entity_id
_entity_poly.type
_entity_poly.pdbx_seq_one_letter_code
_entity_poly.pdbx_strand_id
1 'polypeptide(L)'
;MCPQCSNTHTYATKRRNTSVQDNIISPDKLAGAFAVIKRDPDDIEETAFVDSEEASSNQQEVANALSEILAEKLPGAEIETMVHIETEEAGTSQVVLFPCHLCKAVFNKKKILQKHINSHQDFKPAVPLQKASPNSKKRKFNVAFHTVYPTKTRRATVARRRVILDMDSSPTAAQAIVLAASRPDIDLMAINCVAGRVSVLNACENALRVLKACGRDDVQVCRGAEKSLLGLCGRDENLPGLSWSRKIEGHVQAEHSVSSLIRSVNENPGEISLICMGPLTNLALALRLDPLVANHLKELYIVGGNVEAQGDISACAEQNFMFDPEAAHIVLQEIRNAHILPYEISQRHCMPFANCVSWLNNGTEISSFLFDCFTSEELSLQAKTGMVSPEVFAVSMMIDSTIVLEKDQVFATVELKGDYTRGQMVVDKRGFLNKPANVFIVKNMDLGKTQALFGSVFSMIEESESLTLTPITLAGPGKDHVPILLKEIKINVV
;
A
#
# COMPACT_ATOMS: atom_id res chain seq x y z
N MET A 1 7.98 54.19 15.51
CA MET A 1 7.36 55.40 14.92
C MET A 1 7.97 55.68 13.56
N CYS A 2 7.19 55.48 12.49
CA CYS A 2 7.22 56.33 11.29
C CYS A 2 5.78 56.30 10.74
N PRO A 3 5.13 57.44 10.39
CA PRO A 3 3.67 57.50 10.40
C PRO A 3 3.05 57.61 9.00
N GLN A 4 2.67 56.49 8.41
CA GLN A 4 1.59 56.41 7.40
C GLN A 4 0.74 55.15 7.63
N CYS A 5 -0.06 55.19 8.69
CA CYS A 5 -1.16 54.25 8.90
C CYS A 5 -2.49 54.88 8.42
N SER A 6 -3.48 53.99 8.22
CA SER A 6 -4.94 54.22 8.06
C SER A 6 -5.43 54.51 6.63
N ASN A 7 -6.58 54.03 6.13
CA ASN A 7 -7.64 53.13 6.63
C ASN A 7 -8.49 52.62 5.41
N THR A 8 -9.42 51.63 5.42
CA THR A 8 -10.14 50.86 6.46
C THR A 8 -10.62 49.48 5.90
N HIS A 9 -11.34 48.70 6.72
CA HIS A 9 -12.32 47.63 6.38
C HIS A 9 -13.39 48.07 5.32
N THR A 10 -14.25 47.23 4.69
CA THR A 10 -15.12 46.15 5.23
C THR A 10 -15.82 45.32 4.12
N TYR A 11 -16.01 44.01 4.36
CA TYR A 11 -17.15 43.11 4.02
C TYR A 11 -18.06 43.24 2.76
N ALA A 12 -18.29 42.07 2.14
CA ALA A 12 -19.61 41.43 1.82
C ALA A 12 -20.24 41.42 0.39
N THR A 13 -20.33 40.19 -0.14
CA THR A 13 -21.51 39.51 -0.75
C THR A 13 -22.06 39.77 -2.18
N LYS A 14 -22.30 38.61 -2.84
CA LYS A 14 -23.47 38.19 -3.66
C LYS A 14 -23.54 38.46 -5.19
N ARG A 15 -23.52 37.31 -5.91
CA ARG A 15 -24.46 36.81 -6.95
C ARG A 15 -24.46 37.40 -8.39
N ARG A 16 -24.42 36.45 -9.35
CA ARG A 16 -25.24 36.29 -10.60
C ARG A 16 -25.56 37.57 -11.43
N ASN A 17 -25.42 37.60 -12.76
CA ASN A 17 -26.07 36.67 -13.71
C ASN A 17 -25.66 36.95 -15.20
N THR A 18 -25.79 35.93 -16.07
CA THR A 18 -26.19 35.97 -17.51
C THR A 18 -25.60 36.97 -18.54
N SER A 19 -24.77 36.45 -19.45
CA SER A 19 -24.93 36.41 -20.94
C SER A 19 -25.79 37.42 -21.73
N VAL A 20 -25.28 37.90 -22.89
CA VAL A 20 -25.75 37.63 -24.29
C VAL A 20 -25.20 38.68 -25.29
N GLN A 21 -24.68 38.22 -26.46
CA GLN A 21 -24.76 38.76 -27.84
C GLN A 21 -23.69 38.04 -28.70
N ASP A 22 -24.04 37.07 -29.57
CA ASP A 22 -24.53 37.19 -30.96
C ASP A 22 -23.46 37.73 -31.95
N ASN A 23 -22.84 36.90 -32.81
CA ASN A 23 -23.33 36.19 -34.02
C ASN A 23 -23.17 37.00 -35.32
N ILE A 24 -22.52 36.42 -36.35
CA ILE A 24 -22.72 36.63 -37.80
C ILE A 24 -22.02 35.51 -38.60
N ILE A 25 -22.51 35.23 -39.81
CA ILE A 25 -22.40 33.93 -40.54
C ILE A 25 -21.52 34.01 -41.82
N SER A 26 -21.15 32.82 -42.32
CA SER A 26 -20.42 32.46 -43.57
C SER A 26 -21.27 32.70 -44.87
N PRO A 27 -21.03 32.17 -46.12
CA PRO A 27 -20.17 31.05 -46.59
C PRO A 27 -19.46 31.20 -47.97
N ASP A 28 -18.72 30.17 -48.44
CA ASP A 28 -19.04 29.41 -49.69
C ASP A 28 -18.12 28.19 -49.98
N LYS A 29 -18.55 27.30 -50.90
CA LYS A 29 -17.90 26.04 -51.36
C LYS A 29 -17.97 25.89 -52.89
N LEU A 30 -17.03 25.15 -53.55
CA LEU A 30 -17.32 24.00 -54.46
C LEU A 30 -16.13 23.41 -55.29
N ALA A 31 -16.11 22.05 -55.38
CA ALA A 31 -15.88 21.17 -56.56
C ALA A 31 -14.48 20.65 -57.06
N GLY A 32 -14.36 19.30 -57.11
CA GLY A 32 -13.75 18.46 -58.19
C GLY A 32 -12.35 17.81 -57.97
N ALA A 33 -11.93 16.67 -58.60
CA ALA A 33 -12.61 15.49 -59.20
C ALA A 33 -11.61 14.34 -59.61
N PHE A 34 -12.06 13.06 -59.65
CA PHE A 34 -11.57 11.83 -60.37
C PHE A 34 -10.11 11.28 -60.35
N ALA A 35 -9.96 9.95 -60.11
CA ALA A 35 -9.36 8.93 -61.03
C ALA A 35 -9.40 7.47 -60.47
N VAL A 36 -9.22 6.44 -61.31
CA VAL A 36 -9.39 4.97 -61.04
C VAL A 36 -8.25 4.15 -61.69
N ILE A 37 -7.87 2.97 -61.17
CA ILE A 37 -7.31 1.80 -61.91
C ILE A 37 -7.42 0.48 -61.09
N LYS A 38 -7.51 -0.69 -61.75
CA LYS A 38 -7.64 -2.07 -61.21
C LYS A 38 -6.41 -2.96 -61.52
N ARG A 39 -6.17 -4.03 -60.73
CA ARG A 39 -6.07 -5.46 -61.20
C ARG A 39 -5.73 -6.50 -60.10
N ASP A 40 -6.34 -7.68 -60.21
CA ASP A 40 -6.08 -8.98 -59.54
C ASP A 40 -5.10 -9.87 -60.37
N PRO A 41 -4.86 -11.20 -60.10
CA PRO A 41 -4.69 -12.00 -58.86
C PRO A 41 -3.43 -12.94 -58.91
N ASP A 42 -3.21 -13.79 -57.88
CA ASP A 42 -2.97 -15.27 -57.99
C ASP A 42 -2.15 -15.88 -56.81
N ASP A 43 -2.65 -17.03 -56.28
CA ASP A 43 -2.05 -18.19 -55.55
C ASP A 43 -0.96 -17.99 -54.45
N ILE A 44 -0.98 -18.68 -53.29
CA ILE A 44 -0.97 -20.15 -53.07
C ILE A 44 -1.48 -20.49 -51.64
N GLU A 45 -2.18 -21.61 -51.47
CA GLU A 45 -2.52 -22.24 -50.18
C GLU A 45 -1.33 -23.03 -49.57
N GLU A 46 -1.14 -23.03 -48.25
CA GLU A 46 -1.24 -24.25 -47.41
C GLU A 46 -0.88 -24.02 -45.91
N THR A 47 -1.62 -24.74 -45.09
CA THR A 47 -1.61 -24.88 -43.63
C THR A 47 -0.26 -25.10 -42.93
N ALA A 48 -0.05 -24.54 -41.72
CA ALA A 48 -0.31 -25.28 -40.45
C ALA A 48 0.38 -24.70 -39.18
N PHE A 49 -0.23 -25.00 -38.03
CA PHE A 49 0.23 -24.92 -36.63
C PHE A 49 0.19 -23.58 -35.85
N VAL A 50 -0.54 -23.69 -34.74
CA VAL A 50 -0.89 -22.71 -33.69
C VAL A 50 0.21 -22.69 -32.61
N ASP A 51 0.44 -21.53 -31.96
CA ASP A 51 0.64 -21.50 -30.50
C ASP A 51 0.36 -20.10 -29.86
N SER A 52 -0.71 -20.05 -29.07
CA SER A 52 -1.02 -19.19 -27.91
C SER A 52 -0.94 -17.63 -27.99
N GLU A 53 -2.11 -16.99 -27.94
CA GLU A 53 -2.33 -15.54 -27.68
C GLU A 53 -2.56 -15.20 -26.18
N GLU A 54 -2.09 -16.01 -25.22
CA GLU A 54 -2.48 -15.88 -23.80
C GLU A 54 -1.85 -14.69 -23.02
N ALA A 55 -0.99 -13.89 -23.65
CA ALA A 55 -0.30 -12.77 -22.99
C ALA A 55 -0.98 -11.40 -23.15
N SER A 56 -1.81 -11.21 -24.18
CA SER A 56 -2.44 -9.92 -24.50
C SER A 56 -3.82 -9.73 -23.84
N SER A 57 -4.60 -10.79 -23.66
CA SER A 57 -5.97 -10.68 -23.14
C SER A 57 -5.99 -10.09 -21.72
N ASN A 58 -5.13 -10.58 -20.82
CA ASN A 58 -5.03 -10.09 -19.43
C ASN A 58 -4.82 -8.56 -19.31
N GLN A 59 -4.08 -7.92 -20.23
CA GLN A 59 -3.88 -6.47 -20.17
C GLN A 59 -5.08 -5.69 -20.69
N GLN A 60 -5.75 -6.20 -21.73
CA GLN A 60 -6.98 -5.59 -22.26
C GLN A 60 -8.17 -5.79 -21.32
N GLU A 61 -8.28 -6.96 -20.69
CA GLU A 61 -9.30 -7.27 -19.68
C GLU A 61 -9.17 -6.36 -18.45
N VAL A 62 -7.96 -6.15 -17.94
CA VAL A 62 -7.71 -5.20 -16.83
C VAL A 62 -8.03 -3.76 -17.24
N ALA A 63 -7.72 -3.34 -18.47
CA ALA A 63 -8.06 -2.00 -18.98
C ALA A 63 -9.57 -1.80 -19.17
N ASN A 64 -10.28 -2.83 -19.65
CA ASN A 64 -11.73 -2.83 -19.81
C ASN A 64 -12.43 -2.82 -18.43
N ALA A 65 -12.00 -3.66 -17.49
CA ALA A 65 -12.52 -3.66 -16.13
C ALA A 65 -12.27 -2.32 -15.41
N LEU A 66 -11.08 -1.72 -15.55
CA LEU A 66 -10.82 -0.36 -15.08
C LEU A 66 -11.80 0.64 -15.69
N SER A 67 -12.07 0.57 -16.99
CA SER A 67 -12.98 1.49 -17.69
C SER A 67 -14.44 1.31 -17.23
N GLU A 68 -14.89 0.08 -17.03
CA GLU A 68 -16.23 -0.22 -16.52
C GLU A 68 -16.41 0.19 -15.05
N ILE A 69 -15.43 -0.07 -14.17
CA ILE A 69 -15.44 0.37 -12.77
C ILE A 69 -15.49 1.90 -12.67
N LEU A 70 -14.67 2.60 -13.45
CA LEU A 70 -14.67 4.05 -13.50
C LEU A 70 -16.02 4.57 -14.06
N ALA A 71 -16.59 3.94 -15.08
CA ALA A 71 -17.89 4.34 -15.64
C ALA A 71 -19.08 4.08 -14.69
N GLU A 72 -19.09 2.96 -13.95
CA GLU A 72 -20.18 2.60 -13.04
C GLU A 72 -20.13 3.42 -11.74
N LYS A 73 -18.92 3.78 -11.25
CA LYS A 73 -18.73 4.43 -9.95
C LYS A 73 -18.35 5.93 -10.01
N LEU A 74 -18.02 6.48 -11.18
CA LEU A 74 -17.68 7.91 -11.39
C LEU A 74 -18.50 8.57 -12.51
N PRO A 75 -19.83 8.67 -12.40
CA PRO A 75 -20.65 9.29 -13.43
C PRO A 75 -20.35 10.81 -13.54
N GLY A 76 -19.63 11.20 -14.59
CA GLY A 76 -19.42 12.62 -14.94
C GLY A 76 -17.96 13.08 -15.11
N ALA A 77 -16.97 12.19 -15.01
CA ALA A 77 -15.63 12.52 -15.50
C ALA A 77 -15.63 12.55 -17.04
N GLU A 78 -15.45 13.74 -17.65
CA GLU A 78 -15.15 13.85 -19.08
C GLU A 78 -13.76 13.28 -19.35
N ILE A 79 -13.72 11.97 -19.60
CA ILE A 79 -12.53 11.29 -20.10
C ILE A 79 -12.48 11.57 -21.61
N GLU A 80 -11.86 12.68 -22.00
CA GLU A 80 -11.38 12.83 -23.38
C GLU A 80 -10.47 11.64 -23.71
N THR A 81 -10.76 10.99 -24.82
CA THR A 81 -10.09 9.77 -25.27
C THR A 81 -8.60 10.01 -25.53
N MET A 82 -7.74 9.58 -24.61
CA MET A 82 -6.30 9.38 -24.85
C MET A 82 -5.90 7.91 -24.74
N VAL A 83 -6.60 7.08 -25.53
CA VAL A 83 -6.06 5.84 -26.06
C VAL A 83 -5.80 6.08 -27.55
N HIS A 84 -4.65 6.69 -27.86
CA HIS A 84 -4.11 6.64 -29.21
C HIS A 84 -3.54 5.23 -29.43
N ILE A 85 -4.41 4.30 -29.84
CA ILE A 85 -3.97 3.14 -30.60
C ILE A 85 -3.75 3.66 -32.02
N GLU A 86 -2.49 3.90 -32.37
CA GLU A 86 -2.09 3.96 -33.77
C GLU A 86 -2.27 2.54 -34.35
N THR A 87 -3.34 2.35 -35.12
CA THR A 87 -3.53 1.15 -35.93
C THR A 87 -2.58 1.21 -37.13
N GLU A 88 -1.30 0.89 -36.92
CA GLU A 88 -0.41 0.54 -38.03
C GLU A 88 -0.81 -0.82 -38.60
N GLU A 89 -0.95 -0.89 -39.93
CA GLU A 89 -1.30 -2.11 -40.64
C GLU A 89 -0.19 -3.17 -40.52
N ALA A 90 -0.59 -4.44 -40.47
CA ALA A 90 0.33 -5.56 -40.28
C ALA A 90 1.33 -5.67 -41.44
N GLY A 91 2.59 -5.27 -41.20
CA GLY A 91 3.54 -5.13 -42.30
C GLY A 91 5.04 -4.99 -41.96
N THR A 92 5.52 -5.36 -40.77
CA THR A 92 6.97 -5.57 -40.53
C THR A 92 7.23 -6.53 -39.36
N SER A 93 8.32 -7.29 -39.43
CA SER A 93 8.73 -8.20 -38.37
C SER A 93 9.01 -7.43 -37.06
N GLN A 94 8.23 -7.68 -36.00
CA GLN A 94 8.44 -7.03 -34.70
C GLN A 94 9.84 -7.30 -34.15
N VAL A 95 10.71 -6.30 -34.24
CA VAL A 95 12.04 -6.32 -33.63
C VAL A 95 11.86 -5.98 -32.15
N VAL A 96 11.91 -6.98 -31.27
CA VAL A 96 11.82 -6.76 -29.82
C VAL A 96 12.98 -5.87 -29.35
N LEU A 97 12.64 -4.65 -28.95
CA LEU A 97 13.57 -3.63 -28.49
C LEU A 97 13.69 -3.66 -26.96
N PHE A 98 14.92 -3.81 -26.47
CA PHE A 98 15.26 -3.87 -25.06
C PHE A 98 15.96 -2.56 -24.65
N PRO A 99 15.29 -1.63 -23.95
CA PRO A 99 15.91 -0.42 -23.43
C PRO A 99 16.85 -0.73 -22.27
N CYS A 100 17.94 0.04 -22.13
CA CYS A 100 18.74 0.03 -20.93
C CYS A 100 18.10 0.94 -19.86
N HIS A 101 18.04 0.47 -18.62
CA HIS A 101 17.52 1.26 -17.49
C HIS A 101 18.57 2.22 -16.90
N LEU A 102 19.85 2.08 -17.28
CA LEU A 102 20.97 2.92 -16.83
C LEU A 102 21.26 4.08 -17.79
N CYS A 103 20.92 3.95 -19.08
CA CYS A 103 20.95 5.05 -20.04
C CYS A 103 19.94 4.81 -21.17
N LYS A 104 19.52 5.86 -21.87
CA LYS A 104 18.43 5.82 -22.88
C LYS A 104 18.76 5.04 -24.18
N ALA A 105 19.76 4.17 -24.19
CA ALA A 105 20.11 3.31 -25.32
C ALA A 105 19.18 2.10 -25.42
N VAL A 106 18.88 1.67 -26.65
CA VAL A 106 17.91 0.59 -26.94
C VAL A 106 18.54 -0.44 -27.87
N PHE A 107 18.29 -1.74 -27.61
CA PHE A 107 18.97 -2.85 -28.29
C PHE A 107 17.98 -3.89 -28.82
N ASN A 108 18.18 -4.37 -30.05
CA ASN A 108 17.33 -5.40 -30.67
C ASN A 108 17.61 -6.85 -30.20
N LYS A 109 18.57 -7.06 -29.29
CA LYS A 109 18.93 -8.40 -28.77
C LYS A 109 19.32 -8.32 -27.29
N LYS A 110 18.63 -9.09 -26.43
CA LYS A 110 18.87 -9.16 -24.97
C LYS A 110 20.34 -9.43 -24.58
N LYS A 111 21.08 -10.23 -25.36
CA LYS A 111 22.53 -10.46 -25.14
C LYS A 111 23.39 -9.19 -25.35
N ILE A 112 23.00 -8.30 -26.25
CA ILE A 112 23.71 -7.04 -26.50
C ILE A 112 23.38 -6.03 -25.39
N LEU A 113 22.09 -5.93 -25.00
CA LEU A 113 21.71 -5.14 -23.81
C LEU A 113 22.51 -5.58 -22.58
N GLN A 114 22.61 -6.88 -22.30
CA GLN A 114 23.37 -7.35 -21.13
C GLN A 114 24.85 -6.98 -21.20
N LYS A 115 25.48 -7.05 -22.38
CA LYS A 115 26.88 -6.63 -22.56
C LYS A 115 27.04 -5.11 -22.37
N HIS A 116 26.05 -4.33 -22.76
CA HIS A 116 26.01 -2.88 -22.55
C HIS A 116 25.76 -2.50 -21.08
N ILE A 117 24.82 -3.15 -20.39
CA ILE A 117 24.59 -2.98 -18.93
C ILE A 117 25.92 -3.21 -18.18
N ASN A 118 26.62 -4.30 -18.50
CA ASN A 118 27.92 -4.64 -17.92
C ASN A 118 29.08 -3.72 -18.36
N SER A 119 28.84 -2.69 -19.18
CA SER A 119 29.83 -1.71 -19.62
C SER A 119 29.71 -0.34 -18.92
N HIS A 120 28.62 -0.11 -18.18
CA HIS A 120 28.53 1.03 -17.27
C HIS A 120 29.53 0.84 -16.13
N GLN A 121 30.45 1.80 -15.95
CA GLN A 121 31.62 1.62 -15.07
C GLN A 121 31.25 1.41 -13.60
N ASP A 122 30.07 1.89 -13.19
CA ASP A 122 29.54 1.79 -11.82
C ASP A 122 28.75 0.49 -11.55
N PHE A 123 28.40 -0.30 -12.59
CA PHE A 123 27.60 -1.52 -12.42
C PHE A 123 28.43 -2.81 -12.52
N LYS A 124 29.18 -3.12 -11.45
CA LYS A 124 29.74 -4.46 -11.23
C LYS A 124 28.86 -5.23 -10.23
N PRO A 125 28.06 -6.23 -10.66
CA PRO A 125 27.35 -7.09 -9.72
C PRO A 125 28.37 -7.86 -8.86
N ALA A 126 28.32 -7.65 -7.54
CA ALA A 126 29.31 -8.13 -6.58
C ALA A 126 29.22 -9.64 -6.24
N VAL A 127 28.69 -10.45 -7.16
CA VAL A 127 28.53 -11.91 -6.99
C VAL A 127 29.06 -12.64 -8.23
N PRO A 128 30.21 -13.32 -8.14
CA PRO A 128 30.68 -14.19 -9.21
C PRO A 128 29.76 -15.41 -9.33
N LEU A 129 29.14 -15.59 -10.50
CA LEU A 129 28.48 -16.85 -10.85
C LEU A 129 29.52 -17.98 -10.85
N GLN A 130 29.43 -18.89 -9.88
CA GLN A 130 30.31 -20.06 -9.82
C GLN A 130 30.12 -20.91 -11.08
N LYS A 131 31.19 -21.07 -11.86
CA LYS A 131 31.22 -22.04 -12.96
C LYS A 131 31.20 -23.45 -12.37
N ALA A 132 30.21 -24.26 -12.74
CA ALA A 132 30.16 -25.66 -12.35
C ALA A 132 31.42 -26.42 -12.82
N SER A 133 32.09 -27.11 -11.90
CA SER A 133 33.25 -27.95 -12.20
C SER A 133 32.81 -29.25 -12.89
N PRO A 134 33.44 -29.68 -13.99
CA PRO A 134 33.02 -30.85 -14.78
C PRO A 134 33.48 -32.19 -14.16
N ASN A 135 33.37 -32.35 -12.84
CA ASN A 135 33.74 -33.58 -12.13
C ASN A 135 32.94 -33.78 -10.83
N SER A 136 31.68 -34.15 -10.94
CA SER A 136 30.91 -34.75 -9.84
C SER A 136 30.42 -36.15 -10.23
N LYS A 137 30.81 -37.15 -9.42
CA LYS A 137 30.53 -38.57 -9.70
C LYS A 137 29.04 -38.85 -9.56
N LYS A 138 28.45 -39.56 -10.54
CA LYS A 138 27.03 -39.99 -10.53
C LYS A 138 26.67 -40.67 -9.20
N ARG A 139 25.89 -40.01 -8.34
CA ARG A 139 25.13 -40.66 -7.26
C ARG A 139 23.78 -41.08 -7.81
N LYS A 140 23.52 -42.40 -7.84
CA LYS A 140 22.18 -42.93 -8.13
C LYS A 140 21.24 -42.50 -6.99
N PHE A 141 20.17 -41.78 -7.31
CA PHE A 141 19.03 -41.65 -6.41
C PHE A 141 18.23 -42.96 -6.46
N ASN A 142 18.27 -43.73 -5.38
CA ASN A 142 17.29 -44.80 -5.17
C ASN A 142 16.03 -44.17 -4.56
N VAL A 143 14.95 -44.10 -5.34
CA VAL A 143 13.63 -43.71 -4.83
C VAL A 143 13.02 -44.95 -4.16
N ALA A 144 13.06 -44.99 -2.83
CA ALA A 144 12.30 -45.96 -2.05
C ALA A 144 10.93 -45.36 -1.71
N PHE A 145 9.86 -46.01 -2.18
CA PHE A 145 8.50 -45.64 -1.81
C PHE A 145 8.24 -46.09 -0.35
N HIS A 146 8.34 -45.15 0.59
CA HIS A 146 7.89 -45.38 1.96
C HIS A 146 6.38 -45.20 2.05
N THR A 147 5.68 -46.28 2.36
CA THR A 147 4.25 -46.28 2.69
C THR A 147 4.02 -45.41 3.93
N VAL A 148 3.27 -44.32 3.78
CA VAL A 148 3.01 -43.38 4.88
C VAL A 148 1.92 -43.95 5.79
N TYR A 149 2.32 -44.40 6.98
CA TYR A 149 1.39 -44.54 8.11
C TYR A 149 1.11 -43.15 8.70
N PRO A 150 -0.12 -42.86 9.18
CA PRO A 150 -0.49 -41.54 9.69
C PRO A 150 0.11 -41.29 11.09
N THR A 151 1.37 -40.86 11.13
CA THR A 151 1.96 -40.28 12.34
C THR A 151 1.29 -38.93 12.59
N LYS A 152 0.63 -38.77 13.76
CA LYS A 152 0.03 -37.51 14.20
C LYS A 152 1.04 -36.37 14.09
N THR A 153 0.85 -35.49 13.11
CA THR A 153 1.61 -34.25 12.98
C THR A 153 1.28 -33.35 14.17
N ARG A 154 2.20 -33.29 15.15
CA ARG A 154 2.29 -32.13 16.03
C ARG A 154 2.51 -30.92 15.12
N ARG A 155 1.47 -30.10 14.91
CA ARG A 155 1.64 -28.75 14.35
C ARG A 155 2.68 -28.06 15.23
N ALA A 156 3.84 -27.76 14.67
CA ALA A 156 4.75 -26.82 15.30
C ALA A 156 4.00 -25.48 15.35
N THR A 157 3.68 -25.02 16.55
CA THR A 157 3.11 -23.68 16.75
C THR A 157 4.19 -22.68 16.36
N VAL A 158 4.08 -22.13 15.15
CA VAL A 158 4.89 -20.97 14.73
C VAL A 158 4.63 -19.88 15.76
N ALA A 159 5.68 -19.42 16.44
CA ALA A 159 5.56 -18.36 17.42
C ALA A 159 5.07 -17.10 16.69
N ARG A 160 3.86 -16.64 17.05
CA ARG A 160 3.27 -15.44 16.44
C ARG A 160 4.05 -14.20 16.87
N ARG A 161 4.23 -13.26 15.95
CA ARG A 161 4.78 -11.93 16.25
C ARG A 161 3.71 -11.12 16.98
N ARG A 162 3.97 -10.67 18.20
CA ARG A 162 3.06 -9.80 18.94
C ARG A 162 3.17 -8.37 18.42
N VAL A 163 2.05 -7.81 17.99
CA VAL A 163 2.00 -6.52 17.31
C VAL A 163 0.98 -5.61 17.98
N ILE A 164 1.38 -4.36 18.21
CA ILE A 164 0.48 -3.25 18.55
C ILE A 164 0.59 -2.21 17.44
N LEU A 165 -0.56 -1.71 16.97
CA LEU A 165 -0.63 -0.60 16.02
C LEU A 165 -1.02 0.68 16.79
N ASP A 166 -0.37 1.81 16.52
CA ASP A 166 -0.68 3.10 17.14
C ASP A 166 -0.99 4.13 16.03
N MET A 167 -2.23 4.61 15.93
CA MET A 167 -2.74 5.24 14.69
C MET A 167 -3.85 6.28 14.90
N ASP A 168 -4.02 7.19 13.93
CA ASP A 168 -4.97 8.32 13.96
C ASP A 168 -6.11 8.23 12.93
N SER A 169 -5.93 7.43 11.88
CA SER A 169 -6.90 6.98 10.86
C SER A 169 -6.71 7.59 9.47
N SER A 170 -6.49 6.69 8.51
CA SER A 170 -6.39 6.94 7.08
C SER A 170 -6.91 5.69 6.31
N PRO A 171 -7.27 5.82 5.02
CA PRO A 171 -7.56 4.67 4.16
C PRO A 171 -6.40 3.68 4.05
N THR A 172 -5.16 4.16 4.10
CA THR A 172 -3.95 3.33 4.03
C THR A 172 -3.66 2.64 5.37
N ALA A 173 -4.02 3.24 6.51
CA ALA A 173 -4.04 2.56 7.81
C ALA A 173 -5.09 1.44 7.86
N ALA A 174 -6.24 1.58 7.20
CA ALA A 174 -7.19 0.47 7.05
C ALA A 174 -6.57 -0.71 6.29
N GLN A 175 -5.89 -0.45 5.17
CA GLN A 175 -5.14 -1.47 4.42
C GLN A 175 -4.09 -2.16 5.31
N ALA A 176 -3.38 -1.41 6.15
CA ALA A 176 -2.37 -1.94 7.07
C ALA A 176 -2.98 -2.81 8.19
N ILE A 177 -4.12 -2.39 8.76
CA ILE A 177 -4.90 -3.20 9.72
C ILE A 177 -5.37 -4.50 9.05
N VAL A 178 -5.91 -4.45 7.84
CA VAL A 178 -6.34 -5.63 7.07
C VAL A 178 -5.18 -6.61 6.82
N LEU A 179 -4.00 -6.10 6.47
CA LEU A 179 -2.79 -6.92 6.34
C LEU A 179 -2.37 -7.57 7.68
N ALA A 180 -2.38 -6.82 8.78
CA ALA A 180 -2.02 -7.36 10.09
C ALA A 180 -3.06 -8.37 10.62
N ALA A 181 -4.35 -8.10 10.39
CA ALA A 181 -5.49 -8.85 10.90
C ALA A 181 -5.68 -10.22 10.22
N SER A 182 -5.37 -10.31 8.92
CA SER A 182 -5.52 -11.52 8.09
C SER A 182 -4.38 -12.53 8.25
N ARG A 183 -3.24 -12.15 8.84
CA ARG A 183 -2.05 -13.00 8.89
C ARG A 183 -1.99 -13.94 10.12
N PRO A 184 -1.86 -15.27 9.92
CA PRO A 184 -1.94 -16.25 11.01
C PRO A 184 -0.68 -16.33 11.90
N ASP A 185 0.45 -15.75 11.46
CA ASP A 185 1.71 -15.61 12.22
C ASP A 185 1.87 -14.23 12.89
N ILE A 186 0.85 -13.39 12.84
CA ILE A 186 0.72 -12.15 13.61
C ILE A 186 -0.29 -12.38 14.74
N ASP A 187 0.09 -11.93 15.93
CA ASP A 187 -0.77 -11.78 17.10
C ASP A 187 -1.02 -10.28 17.27
N LEU A 188 -2.01 -9.76 16.55
CA LEU A 188 -2.41 -8.35 16.62
C LEU A 188 -3.17 -8.15 17.94
N MET A 189 -2.47 -7.66 18.95
CA MET A 189 -2.98 -7.58 20.32
C MET A 189 -3.95 -6.41 20.50
N ALA A 190 -3.55 -5.23 20.00
CA ALA A 190 -4.29 -3.99 20.17
C ALA A 190 -4.06 -3.00 19.03
N ILE A 191 -5.07 -2.15 18.82
CA ILE A 191 -4.98 -0.89 18.08
C ILE A 191 -5.14 0.25 19.08
N ASN A 192 -4.06 0.96 19.33
CA ASN A 192 -4.03 2.19 20.10
C ASN A 192 -4.40 3.36 19.19
N CYS A 193 -5.44 4.11 19.54
CA CYS A 193 -5.85 5.27 18.77
C CYS A 193 -5.26 6.55 19.36
N VAL A 194 -4.90 7.50 18.51
CA VAL A 194 -4.40 8.83 18.88
C VAL A 194 -5.13 9.89 18.04
N ALA A 195 -5.23 11.12 18.52
CA ALA A 195 -5.70 12.22 17.69
C ALA A 195 -4.66 12.61 16.64
N GLY A 196 -5.13 12.98 15.45
CA GLY A 196 -4.29 13.37 14.32
C GLY A 196 -5.13 13.94 13.18
N ARG A 197 -5.18 13.23 12.06
CA ARG A 197 -6.05 13.54 10.91
C ARG A 197 -7.52 13.69 11.30
N VAL A 198 -8.00 12.86 12.24
CA VAL A 198 -9.32 12.95 12.86
C VAL A 198 -9.20 12.93 14.39
N SER A 199 -10.31 13.19 15.09
CA SER A 199 -10.42 13.05 16.54
C SER A 199 -10.13 11.61 16.98
N VAL A 200 -9.63 11.42 18.20
CA VAL A 200 -9.34 10.06 18.71
C VAL A 200 -10.60 9.18 18.79
N LEU A 201 -11.79 9.79 18.90
CA LEU A 201 -13.08 9.09 18.87
C LEU A 201 -13.37 8.52 17.48
N ASN A 202 -13.20 9.33 16.43
CA ASN A 202 -13.31 8.88 15.05
C ASN A 202 -12.26 7.81 14.75
N ALA A 203 -11.03 7.98 15.23
CA ALA A 203 -9.96 6.98 15.09
C ALA A 203 -10.34 5.62 15.71
N CYS A 204 -10.89 5.61 16.93
CA CYS A 204 -11.38 4.39 17.58
C CYS A 204 -12.52 3.72 16.80
N GLU A 205 -13.53 4.49 16.39
CA GLU A 205 -14.68 3.96 15.67
C GLU A 205 -14.27 3.44 14.28
N ASN A 206 -13.32 4.11 13.62
CA ASN A 206 -12.72 3.67 12.36
C ASN A 206 -11.91 2.38 12.53
N ALA A 207 -11.10 2.25 13.59
CA ALA A 207 -10.41 1.00 13.88
C ALA A 207 -11.39 -0.17 14.08
N LEU A 208 -12.50 0.06 14.81
CA LEU A 208 -13.57 -0.91 14.99
C LEU A 208 -14.26 -1.28 13.66
N ARG A 209 -14.52 -0.31 12.76
CA ARG A 209 -15.06 -0.57 11.40
C ARG A 209 -14.17 -1.54 10.61
N VAL A 210 -12.87 -1.29 10.59
CA VAL A 210 -11.91 -2.13 9.85
C VAL A 210 -11.80 -3.52 10.47
N LEU A 211 -11.67 -3.62 11.81
CA LEU A 211 -11.62 -4.89 12.51
C LEU A 211 -12.89 -5.73 12.31
N LYS A 212 -14.07 -5.07 12.28
CA LYS A 212 -15.34 -5.74 12.02
C LYS A 212 -15.39 -6.34 10.61
N ALA A 213 -14.94 -5.58 9.61
CA ALA A 213 -14.81 -6.07 8.23
C ALA A 213 -13.76 -7.21 8.10
N CYS A 214 -12.79 -7.28 9.01
CA CYS A 214 -11.83 -8.39 9.09
C CYS A 214 -12.35 -9.62 9.89
N GLY A 215 -13.52 -9.54 10.53
CA GLY A 215 -13.99 -10.55 11.49
C GLY A 215 -13.12 -10.68 12.75
N ARG A 216 -12.37 -9.63 13.12
CA ARG A 216 -11.38 -9.62 14.22
C ARG A 216 -11.86 -8.81 15.42
N ASP A 217 -13.06 -9.13 15.91
CA ASP A 217 -13.66 -8.54 17.12
C ASP A 217 -12.88 -8.88 18.43
N ASP A 218 -11.88 -9.77 18.35
CA ASP A 218 -10.97 -10.14 19.44
C ASP A 218 -9.86 -9.11 19.71
N VAL A 219 -9.57 -8.24 18.75
CA VAL A 219 -8.49 -7.24 18.85
C VAL A 219 -8.95 -6.04 19.69
N GLN A 220 -8.15 -5.65 20.69
CA GLN A 220 -8.50 -4.54 21.58
C GLN A 220 -8.34 -3.19 20.86
N VAL A 221 -9.35 -2.32 20.91
CA VAL A 221 -9.23 -0.92 20.49
C VAL A 221 -9.15 -0.03 21.73
N CYS A 222 -8.03 0.69 21.90
CA CYS A 222 -7.74 1.48 23.09
C CYS A 222 -7.70 2.98 22.75
N ARG A 223 -8.51 3.80 23.43
CA ARG A 223 -8.49 5.26 23.27
C ARG A 223 -7.24 5.85 23.92
N GLY A 224 -6.47 6.61 23.14
CA GLY A 224 -5.31 7.35 23.62
C GLY A 224 -5.51 8.85 23.68
N ALA A 225 -4.40 9.58 23.49
CA ALA A 225 -4.35 11.02 23.61
C ALA A 225 -5.31 11.72 22.63
N GLU A 226 -6.20 12.55 23.19
CA GLU A 226 -7.22 13.29 22.42
C GLU A 226 -6.67 14.51 21.68
N LYS A 227 -5.44 14.90 22.01
CA LYS A 227 -4.74 16.09 21.53
C LYS A 227 -3.24 15.83 21.54
N SER A 228 -2.49 16.61 20.77
CA SER A 228 -1.03 16.70 20.91
C SER A 228 -0.61 17.19 22.30
N LEU A 229 0.66 17.04 22.67
CA LEU A 229 1.21 17.49 23.96
C LEU A 229 0.98 18.99 24.24
N LEU A 230 0.87 19.82 23.20
CA LEU A 230 0.58 21.25 23.31
C LEU A 230 -0.89 21.61 23.01
N GLY A 231 -1.77 20.61 22.88
CA GLY A 231 -3.22 20.80 22.85
C GLY A 231 -3.86 20.96 21.46
N LEU A 232 -3.17 20.59 20.37
CA LEU A 232 -3.78 20.52 19.04
C LEU A 232 -4.77 19.36 18.99
N CYS A 233 -6.03 19.63 18.65
CA CYS A 233 -7.06 18.60 18.43
C CYS A 233 -6.98 18.03 17.01
N GLY A 234 -7.34 16.75 16.85
CA GLY A 234 -7.71 16.21 15.55
C GLY A 234 -9.07 16.73 15.07
N ARG A 235 -9.42 16.52 13.80
CA ARG A 235 -10.69 17.01 13.23
C ARG A 235 -11.90 16.21 13.73
N ASP A 236 -12.97 16.91 14.13
CA ASP A 236 -14.24 16.28 14.52
C ASP A 236 -14.96 15.63 13.33
N GLU A 237 -14.74 16.14 12.13
CA GLU A 237 -15.17 15.53 10.87
C GLU A 237 -14.44 14.21 10.64
N ASN A 238 -15.18 13.14 10.29
CA ASN A 238 -14.59 11.85 9.93
C ASN A 238 -14.09 11.86 8.47
N LEU A 239 -13.41 10.80 8.07
CA LEU A 239 -12.93 10.60 6.70
C LEU A 239 -14.10 10.51 5.69
N PRO A 240 -13.96 11.04 4.46
CA PRO A 240 -15.07 11.23 3.52
C PRO A 240 -15.54 9.99 2.73
N GLY A 241 -14.78 8.89 2.75
CA GLY A 241 -15.18 7.61 2.13
C GLY A 241 -16.40 6.95 2.78
N LEU A 242 -17.20 6.22 1.99
CA LEU A 242 -18.45 5.59 2.42
C LEU A 242 -18.28 4.65 3.63
N SER A 243 -17.19 3.88 3.68
CA SER A 243 -16.91 2.94 4.78
C SER A 243 -16.87 3.61 6.15
N TRP A 244 -16.44 4.87 6.23
CA TRP A 244 -16.32 5.62 7.49
C TRP A 244 -17.63 6.16 8.03
N SER A 245 -18.70 6.13 7.22
CA SER A 245 -20.06 6.48 7.64
C SER A 245 -20.87 5.28 8.14
N ARG A 246 -20.40 4.05 7.89
CA ARG A 246 -21.07 2.82 8.33
C ARG A 246 -21.17 2.80 9.85
N LYS A 247 -22.37 2.56 10.40
CA LYS A 247 -22.55 2.35 11.84
C LYS A 247 -22.03 0.97 12.22
N ILE A 248 -21.26 0.89 13.29
CA ILE A 248 -20.82 -0.38 13.87
C ILE A 248 -21.17 -0.46 15.35
N GLU A 249 -21.27 -1.67 15.87
CA GLU A 249 -21.22 -1.96 17.29
C GLU A 249 -19.83 -2.49 17.60
N GLY A 250 -19.22 -2.01 18.69
CA GLY A 250 -17.88 -2.39 19.10
C GLY A 250 -17.52 -1.77 20.44
N HIS A 251 -16.54 -2.35 21.13
CA HIS A 251 -16.14 -1.92 22.46
C HIS A 251 -14.72 -1.33 22.44
N VAL A 252 -14.64 -0.02 22.63
CA VAL A 252 -13.39 0.66 22.98
C VAL A 252 -13.08 0.36 24.44
N GLN A 253 -11.86 -0.11 24.72
CA GLN A 253 -11.43 -0.46 26.07
C GLN A 253 -11.51 0.74 27.03
N ALA A 254 -11.87 0.47 28.28
CA ALA A 254 -11.86 1.47 29.35
C ALA A 254 -10.42 1.85 29.80
N GLU A 255 -9.43 0.99 29.55
CA GLU A 255 -8.02 1.30 29.77
C GLU A 255 -7.49 2.25 28.67
N HIS A 256 -6.86 3.36 29.09
CA HIS A 256 -6.25 4.32 28.17
C HIS A 256 -5.07 3.68 27.42
N SER A 257 -4.90 3.99 26.14
CA SER A 257 -3.90 3.34 25.26
C SER A 257 -2.48 3.40 25.82
N VAL A 258 -2.10 4.51 26.43
CA VAL A 258 -0.78 4.71 27.05
C VAL A 258 -0.56 3.73 28.22
N SER A 259 -1.57 3.53 29.08
CA SER A 259 -1.50 2.56 30.19
C SER A 259 -1.46 1.14 29.66
N SER A 260 -2.31 0.82 28.68
CA SER A 260 -2.36 -0.49 28.01
C SER A 260 -1.03 -0.82 27.32
N LEU A 261 -0.39 0.17 26.68
CA LEU A 261 0.93 0.03 26.05
C LEU A 261 2.03 -0.25 27.08
N ILE A 262 2.14 0.56 28.14
CA ILE A 262 3.12 0.35 29.21
C ILE A 262 2.94 -1.04 29.83
N ARG A 263 1.71 -1.40 30.18
CA ARG A 263 1.37 -2.70 30.77
C ARG A 263 1.76 -3.84 29.83
N SER A 264 1.28 -3.81 28.58
CA SER A 264 1.53 -4.89 27.60
C SER A 264 3.03 -5.08 27.31
N VAL A 265 3.79 -3.98 27.20
CA VAL A 265 5.23 -4.02 26.94
C VAL A 265 6.02 -4.54 28.15
N ASN A 266 5.64 -4.15 29.37
CA ASN A 266 6.29 -4.63 30.60
C ASN A 266 5.92 -6.07 30.98
N GLU A 267 4.72 -6.53 30.63
CA GLU A 267 4.31 -7.93 30.77
C GLU A 267 5.04 -8.84 29.77
N ASN A 268 5.53 -8.30 28.65
CA ASN A 268 6.07 -9.07 27.52
C ASN A 268 7.38 -8.44 26.95
N PRO A 269 8.43 -8.26 27.79
CA PRO A 269 9.63 -7.51 27.42
C PRO A 269 10.43 -8.23 26.34
N GLY A 270 10.73 -7.52 25.25
CA GLY A 270 11.46 -8.03 24.10
C GLY A 270 10.61 -8.83 23.11
N GLU A 271 9.28 -8.90 23.29
CA GLU A 271 8.38 -9.66 22.42
C GLU A 271 7.50 -8.81 21.51
N ILE A 272 7.11 -7.61 21.94
CA ILE A 272 6.17 -6.74 21.20
C ILE A 272 6.87 -5.85 20.18
N SER A 273 6.43 -5.93 18.92
CA SER A 273 6.77 -4.97 17.87
C SER A 273 5.66 -3.89 17.80
N LEU A 274 6.03 -2.61 17.97
CA LEU A 274 5.11 -1.47 17.90
C LEU A 274 5.23 -0.80 16.52
N ILE A 275 4.09 -0.45 15.91
CA ILE A 275 4.03 0.27 14.64
C ILE A 275 3.22 1.55 14.83
N CYS A 276 3.90 2.69 14.91
CA CYS A 276 3.31 4.02 14.96
C CYS A 276 3.04 4.52 13.54
N MET A 277 1.76 4.74 13.23
CA MET A 277 1.24 5.18 11.94
C MET A 277 0.51 6.53 12.00
N GLY A 278 0.28 7.05 13.22
CA GLY A 278 -0.19 8.42 13.48
C GLY A 278 0.83 9.24 14.28
N PRO A 279 0.43 10.42 14.80
CA PRO A 279 1.26 11.26 15.66
C PRO A 279 1.77 10.54 16.91
N LEU A 280 3.02 10.78 17.29
CA LEU A 280 3.75 10.01 18.30
C LEU A 280 3.34 10.29 19.76
N THR A 281 2.22 10.96 20.00
CA THR A 281 1.79 11.44 21.33
C THR A 281 1.61 10.31 22.34
N ASN A 282 0.98 9.19 21.94
CA ASN A 282 0.79 8.03 22.81
C ASN A 282 2.14 7.45 23.27
N LEU A 283 3.07 7.23 22.33
CA LEU A 283 4.40 6.70 22.63
C LEU A 283 5.23 7.67 23.48
N ALA A 284 5.20 8.98 23.18
CA ALA A 284 5.89 9.98 23.99
C ALA A 284 5.37 10.03 25.43
N LEU A 285 4.05 9.95 25.63
CA LEU A 285 3.46 9.85 26.98
C LEU A 285 3.85 8.54 27.67
N ALA A 286 3.89 7.42 26.96
CA ALA A 286 4.30 6.13 27.51
C ALA A 286 5.75 6.16 28.02
N LEU A 287 6.68 6.69 27.20
CA LEU A 287 8.09 6.87 27.57
C LEU A 287 8.28 7.81 28.76
N ARG A 288 7.48 8.89 28.84
CA ARG A 288 7.52 9.85 29.96
C ARG A 288 6.99 9.28 31.28
N LEU A 289 6.04 8.35 31.22
CA LEU A 289 5.51 7.66 32.40
C LEU A 289 6.36 6.46 32.82
N ASP A 290 6.89 5.71 31.85
CA ASP A 290 7.80 4.60 32.07
C ASP A 290 8.90 4.51 30.98
N PRO A 291 10.12 5.01 31.28
CA PRO A 291 11.26 4.92 30.36
C PRO A 291 11.71 3.49 30.02
N LEU A 292 11.27 2.45 30.75
CA LEU A 292 11.60 1.06 30.42
C LEU A 292 10.96 0.59 29.12
N VAL A 293 9.86 1.21 28.68
CA VAL A 293 9.19 0.95 27.40
C VAL A 293 10.20 1.00 26.23
N ALA A 294 11.15 1.93 26.26
CA ALA A 294 12.20 2.05 25.22
C ALA A 294 13.11 0.81 25.10
N ASN A 295 13.30 0.07 26.21
CA ASN A 295 14.17 -1.12 26.28
C ASN A 295 13.39 -2.44 26.16
N HIS A 296 12.08 -2.40 26.44
CA HIS A 296 11.19 -3.56 26.42
C HIS A 296 10.47 -3.77 25.08
N LEU A 297 10.42 -2.76 24.20
CA LEU A 297 9.99 -2.97 22.82
C LEU A 297 11.01 -3.84 22.06
N LYS A 298 10.51 -4.84 21.33
CA LYS A 298 11.31 -5.69 20.45
C LYS A 298 11.79 -4.92 19.23
N GLU A 299 10.84 -4.25 18.58
CA GLU A 299 11.02 -3.44 17.37
C GLU A 299 10.06 -2.25 17.46
N LEU A 300 10.49 -1.11 16.90
CA LEU A 300 9.62 0.05 16.71
C LEU A 300 9.72 0.51 15.26
N TYR A 301 8.57 0.60 14.60
CA TYR A 301 8.41 1.17 13.27
C TYR A 301 7.60 2.46 13.36
N ILE A 302 8.06 3.51 12.69
CA ILE A 302 7.42 4.83 12.66
C ILE A 302 7.19 5.22 11.20
N VAL A 303 5.93 5.46 10.85
CA VAL A 303 5.54 6.12 9.59
C VAL A 303 5.49 7.63 9.84
N GLY A 304 6.33 8.37 9.13
CA GLY A 304 6.35 9.82 9.18
C GLY A 304 7.76 10.39 9.26
N GLY A 305 7.81 11.71 9.43
CA GLY A 305 9.03 12.48 9.29
C GLY A 305 9.53 12.50 7.84
N ASN A 306 10.60 13.25 7.62
CA ASN A 306 11.12 13.53 6.29
C ASN A 306 12.65 13.67 6.27
N VAL A 307 13.29 13.44 5.13
CA VAL A 307 14.76 13.31 4.99
C VAL A 307 15.40 14.33 4.05
N GLU A 308 14.58 15.01 3.27
CA GLU A 308 14.91 16.05 2.29
C GLU A 308 14.13 17.35 2.57
N ALA A 309 13.46 17.41 3.73
CA ALA A 309 12.60 18.52 4.15
C ALA A 309 11.42 18.79 3.20
N GLN A 310 10.89 17.76 2.54
CA GLN A 310 9.62 17.86 1.85
C GLN A 310 8.49 17.61 2.85
N GLY A 311 7.56 18.55 2.99
CA GLY A 311 6.33 18.37 3.78
C GLY A 311 5.11 18.09 2.91
N ASP A 312 4.05 17.59 3.55
CA ASP A 312 2.74 17.31 2.95
C ASP A 312 1.61 18.17 3.56
N ILE A 313 1.75 18.53 4.85
CA ILE A 313 0.87 19.48 5.56
C ILE A 313 1.48 20.89 5.68
N SER A 314 2.78 21.02 5.44
CA SER A 314 3.54 22.28 5.49
C SER A 314 4.64 22.27 4.42
N ALA A 315 5.39 23.36 4.30
CA ALA A 315 6.51 23.42 3.35
C ALA A 315 7.64 22.42 3.67
N CYS A 316 7.78 21.98 4.92
CA CYS A 316 9.01 21.38 5.44
C CYS A 316 8.82 20.19 6.40
N ALA A 317 7.59 19.87 6.78
CA ALA A 317 7.27 18.87 7.80
C ALA A 317 6.12 17.97 7.35
N GLU A 318 6.26 16.68 7.67
CA GLU A 318 5.29 15.61 7.43
C GLU A 318 4.16 15.65 8.49
N GLN A 319 2.96 15.23 8.10
CA GLN A 319 1.71 15.31 8.88
C GLN A 319 1.84 14.84 10.34
N ASN A 320 2.31 13.62 10.58
CA ASN A 320 2.41 13.01 11.92
C ASN A 320 3.43 13.74 12.80
N PHE A 321 4.59 14.10 12.25
CA PHE A 321 5.61 14.86 12.95
C PHE A 321 5.20 16.32 13.20
N MET A 322 4.43 16.92 12.31
CA MET A 322 3.93 18.29 12.43
C MET A 322 2.75 18.42 13.41
N PHE A 323 1.94 17.38 13.56
CA PHE A 323 0.81 17.38 14.51
C PHE A 323 1.28 17.42 15.97
N ASP A 324 2.33 16.67 16.30
CA ASP A 324 2.97 16.70 17.62
C ASP A 324 4.50 16.68 17.54
N PRO A 325 5.13 17.83 17.21
CA PRO A 325 6.59 17.95 17.11
C PRO A 325 7.28 17.64 18.44
N GLU A 326 6.66 18.03 19.56
CA GLU A 326 7.15 17.78 20.92
C GLU A 326 7.19 16.27 21.21
N ALA A 327 6.15 15.51 20.89
CA ALA A 327 6.13 14.07 21.06
C ALA A 327 7.18 13.38 20.18
N ALA A 328 7.26 13.77 18.90
CA ALA A 328 8.27 13.23 17.99
C ALA A 328 9.69 13.54 18.48
N HIS A 329 9.95 14.75 19.00
CA HIS A 329 11.22 15.09 19.63
C HIS A 329 11.53 14.19 20.85
N ILE A 330 10.56 13.94 21.73
CA ILE A 330 10.72 13.05 22.90
C ILE A 330 11.08 11.63 22.46
N VAL A 331 10.33 11.05 21.52
CA VAL A 331 10.58 9.70 21.01
C VAL A 331 11.99 9.55 20.43
N LEU A 332 12.44 10.53 19.62
CA LEU A 332 13.79 10.52 19.06
C LEU A 332 14.89 10.71 20.12
N GLN A 333 14.64 11.46 21.20
CA GLN A 333 15.63 11.60 22.28
C GLN A 333 15.78 10.32 23.11
N GLU A 334 14.69 9.57 23.33
CA GLU A 334 14.64 8.47 24.29
C GLU A 334 14.83 7.08 23.66
N ILE A 335 14.45 6.89 22.40
CA ILE A 335 14.65 5.62 21.66
C ILE A 335 15.97 5.64 20.87
N ARG A 336 16.55 4.45 20.63
CA ARG A 336 17.85 4.27 19.95
C ARG A 336 17.85 3.35 18.72
N ASN A 337 16.78 2.61 18.48
CA ASN A 337 16.68 1.58 17.43
C ASN A 337 15.37 1.68 16.61
N ALA A 338 14.70 2.84 16.57
CA ALA A 338 13.47 3.00 15.79
C ALA A 338 13.77 2.93 14.28
N HIS A 339 12.93 2.21 13.54
CA HIS A 339 12.90 2.21 12.08
C HIS A 339 11.92 3.27 11.60
N ILE A 340 12.42 4.32 10.93
CA ILE A 340 11.59 5.37 10.36
C ILE A 340 11.41 5.11 8.86
N LEU A 341 10.15 5.14 8.41
CA LEU A 341 9.77 5.23 7.00
C LEU A 341 9.38 6.68 6.69
N PRO A 342 10.27 7.46 6.02
CA PRO A 342 10.00 8.87 5.73
C PRO A 342 8.96 9.05 4.63
N TYR A 343 8.36 10.24 4.60
CA TYR A 343 7.40 10.65 3.58
C TYR A 343 7.97 10.51 2.15
N GLU A 344 9.14 11.07 1.86
CA GLU A 344 9.68 11.10 0.49
C GLU A 344 10.01 9.71 -0.05
N ILE A 345 10.41 8.80 0.85
CA ILE A 345 10.67 7.40 0.51
C ILE A 345 9.36 6.71 0.17
N SER A 346 8.31 6.95 0.96
CA SER A 346 6.97 6.43 0.69
C SER A 346 6.44 6.88 -0.67
N GLN A 347 6.55 8.18 -1.00
CA GLN A 347 6.12 8.73 -2.30
C GLN A 347 6.87 8.10 -3.50
N ARG A 348 8.14 7.71 -3.34
CA ARG A 348 8.92 7.04 -4.38
C ARG A 348 8.52 5.58 -4.61
N HIS A 349 7.97 4.92 -3.60
CA HIS A 349 7.54 3.52 -3.67
C HIS A 349 6.03 3.45 -3.96
N CYS A 350 5.63 4.06 -5.06
CA CYS A 350 4.24 4.10 -5.49
C CYS A 350 3.83 2.80 -6.18
N MET A 351 2.74 2.16 -5.74
CA MET A 351 2.17 0.97 -6.40
C MET A 351 1.35 1.38 -7.63
N PRO A 352 1.51 0.73 -8.80
CA PRO A 352 0.62 0.93 -9.93
C PRO A 352 -0.83 0.64 -9.54
N PHE A 353 -1.73 1.58 -9.85
CA PHE A 353 -3.14 1.50 -9.44
C PHE A 353 -3.85 0.28 -10.01
N ALA A 354 -3.49 -0.17 -11.22
CA ALA A 354 -4.03 -1.39 -11.83
C ALA A 354 -3.86 -2.63 -10.94
N ASN A 355 -2.71 -2.80 -10.28
CA ASN A 355 -2.48 -3.90 -9.34
C ASN A 355 -3.37 -3.76 -8.09
N CYS A 356 -3.59 -2.52 -7.65
CA CYS A 356 -4.43 -2.23 -6.49
C CYS A 356 -5.90 -2.52 -6.80
N VAL A 357 -6.37 -2.15 -7.99
CA VAL A 357 -7.73 -2.47 -8.48
C VAL A 357 -7.91 -3.96 -8.66
N SER A 358 -6.93 -4.71 -9.17
CA SER A 358 -7.06 -6.17 -9.29
C SER A 358 -7.21 -6.87 -7.94
N TRP A 359 -6.74 -6.27 -6.84
CA TRP A 359 -6.97 -6.78 -5.49
C TRP A 359 -8.30 -6.30 -4.89
N LEU A 360 -8.62 -5.01 -5.06
CA LEU A 360 -9.82 -4.38 -4.50
C LEU A 360 -11.11 -4.83 -5.22
N ASN A 361 -11.01 -5.29 -6.47
CA ASN A 361 -12.15 -5.75 -7.28
C ASN A 361 -12.37 -7.28 -7.24
N ASN A 362 -11.78 -8.03 -6.29
CA ASN A 362 -12.02 -9.48 -6.14
C ASN A 362 -13.42 -9.85 -5.62
N GLY A 363 -14.38 -8.92 -5.59
CA GLY A 363 -15.76 -9.18 -5.16
C GLY A 363 -15.98 -9.49 -3.67
N THR A 364 -14.91 -9.58 -2.86
CA THR A 364 -15.01 -9.85 -1.42
C THR A 364 -15.58 -8.65 -0.64
N GLU A 365 -16.14 -8.91 0.55
CA GLU A 365 -16.61 -7.85 1.43
C GLU A 365 -15.47 -6.91 1.86
N ILE A 366 -14.28 -7.46 2.17
CA ILE A 366 -13.14 -6.64 2.61
C ILE A 366 -12.56 -5.78 1.48
N SER A 367 -12.52 -6.30 0.26
CA SER A 367 -12.02 -5.56 -0.91
C SER A 367 -12.96 -4.40 -1.27
N SER A 368 -14.27 -4.66 -1.20
CA SER A 368 -15.31 -3.62 -1.31
C SER A 368 -15.22 -2.57 -0.20
N PHE A 369 -15.04 -3.00 1.06
CA PHE A 369 -14.88 -2.10 2.20
C PHE A 369 -13.64 -1.19 2.07
N LEU A 370 -12.50 -1.74 1.62
CA LEU A 370 -11.27 -0.99 1.41
C LEU A 370 -11.36 -0.02 0.22
N PHE A 371 -12.11 -0.36 -0.83
CA PHE A 371 -12.41 0.56 -1.92
C PHE A 371 -13.28 1.73 -1.43
N ASP A 372 -14.35 1.44 -0.69
CA ASP A 372 -15.24 2.40 -0.02
C ASP A 372 -14.55 3.28 1.05
N CYS A 373 -13.31 2.98 1.46
CA CYS A 373 -12.53 3.86 2.34
C CYS A 373 -12.03 5.12 1.63
N PHE A 374 -11.94 5.11 0.29
CA PHE A 374 -11.51 6.25 -0.52
C PHE A 374 -12.71 6.95 -1.17
N THR A 375 -12.53 8.22 -1.49
CA THR A 375 -13.47 8.96 -2.33
C THR A 375 -13.22 8.71 -3.82
N SER A 376 -14.26 8.96 -4.61
CA SER A 376 -14.21 9.06 -6.07
C SER A 376 -13.05 9.91 -6.60
N GLU A 377 -12.74 11.04 -5.94
CA GLU A 377 -11.67 11.95 -6.32
C GLU A 377 -10.28 11.38 -5.98
N GLU A 378 -10.10 10.82 -4.79
CA GLU A 378 -8.85 10.17 -4.37
C GLU A 378 -8.52 8.98 -5.27
N LEU A 379 -9.50 8.13 -5.61
CA LEU A 379 -9.33 7.01 -6.54
C LEU A 379 -8.97 7.50 -7.96
N SER A 380 -9.59 8.59 -8.42
CA SER A 380 -9.29 9.21 -9.72
C SER A 380 -7.88 9.80 -9.78
N LEU A 381 -7.37 10.32 -8.66
CA LEU A 381 -5.99 10.80 -8.54
C LEU A 381 -5.01 9.62 -8.52
N GLN A 382 -5.29 8.60 -7.70
CA GLN A 382 -4.47 7.38 -7.62
C GLN A 382 -4.42 6.62 -8.95
N ALA A 383 -5.48 6.61 -9.75
CA ALA A 383 -5.47 6.06 -11.10
C ALA A 383 -4.42 6.72 -12.02
N LYS A 384 -4.09 7.99 -11.78
CA LYS A 384 -3.10 8.77 -12.56
C LYS A 384 -1.70 8.72 -11.96
N THR A 385 -1.58 8.69 -10.63
CA THR A 385 -0.29 8.81 -9.91
C THR A 385 0.21 7.51 -9.29
N GLY A 386 -0.62 6.46 -9.28
CA GLY A 386 -0.46 5.26 -8.45
C GLY A 386 -0.91 5.48 -6.99
N MET A 387 -0.87 4.39 -6.20
CA MET A 387 -1.25 4.38 -4.78
C MET A 387 -0.01 4.27 -3.88
N VAL A 388 0.11 5.19 -2.91
CA VAL A 388 1.16 5.20 -1.89
C VAL A 388 0.56 4.79 -0.55
N SER A 389 1.00 3.66 0.01
CA SER A 389 0.45 3.10 1.26
C SER A 389 1.56 2.89 2.32
N PRO A 390 2.02 3.96 3.01
CA PRO A 390 3.16 3.88 3.90
C PRO A 390 2.92 3.00 5.14
N GLU A 391 1.70 2.98 5.64
CA GLU A 391 1.27 2.09 6.73
C GLU A 391 1.39 0.60 6.31
N VAL A 392 1.06 0.27 5.06
CA VAL A 392 1.23 -1.08 4.50
C VAL A 392 2.71 -1.45 4.38
N PHE A 393 3.58 -0.52 3.97
CA PHE A 393 5.03 -0.72 3.98
C PHE A 393 5.57 -0.99 5.39
N ALA A 394 5.09 -0.25 6.41
CA ALA A 394 5.52 -0.44 7.80
C ALA A 394 5.15 -1.81 8.37
N VAL A 395 3.91 -2.27 8.16
CA VAL A 395 3.49 -3.64 8.53
C VAL A 395 4.29 -4.68 7.73
N SER A 396 4.51 -4.44 6.43
CA SER A 396 5.25 -5.37 5.56
C SER A 396 6.71 -5.56 5.99
N MET A 397 7.43 -4.49 6.34
CA MET A 397 8.83 -4.60 6.77
C MET A 397 9.02 -5.25 8.16
N MET A 398 7.97 -5.28 8.99
CA MET A 398 7.92 -6.05 10.24
C MET A 398 7.67 -7.55 9.97
N ILE A 399 6.84 -7.88 8.96
CA ILE A 399 6.63 -9.26 8.51
C ILE A 399 7.91 -9.84 7.90
N ASP A 400 8.48 -9.14 6.92
CA ASP A 400 9.69 -9.51 6.19
C ASP A 400 10.69 -8.35 6.16
N SER A 401 11.71 -8.43 7.01
CA SER A 401 12.79 -7.44 7.08
C SER A 401 13.62 -7.33 5.79
N THR A 402 13.55 -8.33 4.89
CA THR A 402 14.21 -8.30 3.58
C THR A 402 13.48 -7.44 2.54
N ILE A 403 12.37 -6.80 2.93
CA ILE A 403 11.74 -5.72 2.16
C ILE A 403 12.57 -4.45 2.25
N VAL A 404 13.28 -4.19 3.36
CA VAL A 404 14.17 -3.02 3.47
C VAL A 404 15.49 -3.32 2.73
N LEU A 405 15.65 -2.73 1.54
CA LEU A 405 16.82 -2.93 0.69
C LEU A 405 18.00 -2.03 1.11
N GLU A 406 17.71 -0.81 1.55
CA GLU A 406 18.71 0.14 2.06
C GLU A 406 18.15 0.92 3.25
N LYS A 407 18.96 1.07 4.30
CA LYS A 407 18.70 1.95 5.45
C LYS A 407 20.00 2.56 5.98
N ASP A 408 19.93 3.80 6.43
CA ASP A 408 21.03 4.48 7.14
C ASP A 408 20.82 4.42 8.65
N GLN A 409 21.88 4.25 9.45
CA GLN A 409 21.82 4.50 10.89
C GLN A 409 22.42 5.89 11.17
N VAL A 410 21.60 6.82 11.66
CA VAL A 410 21.97 8.24 11.80
C VAL A 410 21.37 8.85 13.06
N PHE A 411 21.86 10.04 13.43
CA PHE A 411 21.18 10.87 14.42
C PHE A 411 20.08 11.71 13.76
N ALA A 412 18.88 11.67 14.31
CA ALA A 412 17.75 12.50 13.93
C ALA A 412 17.13 13.20 15.15
N THR A 413 16.59 14.40 14.95
CA THR A 413 15.81 15.17 15.93
C THR A 413 14.69 15.92 15.22
N VAL A 414 13.76 16.52 15.96
CA VAL A 414 12.73 17.41 15.40
C VAL A 414 13.05 18.87 15.75
N GLU A 415 12.83 19.77 14.80
CA GLU A 415 12.87 21.22 14.99
C GLU A 415 11.57 21.73 15.64
N LEU A 416 11.67 22.51 16.71
CA LEU A 416 10.53 22.90 17.56
C LEU A 416 10.23 24.41 17.55
N LYS A 417 11.18 25.25 17.11
CA LYS A 417 11.16 26.71 17.31
C LYS A 417 11.14 27.51 16.02
N GLY A 418 11.69 27.00 14.93
CA GLY A 418 11.86 27.76 13.68
C GLY A 418 10.54 28.20 13.04
N ASP A 419 10.46 29.48 12.61
CA ASP A 419 9.25 30.10 12.02
C ASP A 419 8.73 29.36 10.78
N TYR A 420 9.63 28.75 10.01
CA TYR A 420 9.33 28.04 8.76
C TYR A 420 9.64 26.54 8.81
N THR A 421 10.28 26.04 9.87
CA THR A 421 10.87 24.69 9.93
C THR A 421 10.40 23.86 11.13
N ARG A 422 9.49 24.37 11.97
CA ARG A 422 8.86 23.60 13.05
C ARG A 422 8.23 22.31 12.50
N GLY A 423 8.43 21.19 13.19
CA GLY A 423 7.96 19.86 12.79
C GLY A 423 8.88 19.12 11.81
N GLN A 424 9.85 19.79 11.19
CA GLN A 424 10.82 19.14 10.30
C GLN A 424 11.67 18.12 11.07
N MET A 425 11.86 16.92 10.50
CA MET A 425 12.87 15.98 10.99
C MET A 425 14.25 16.41 10.48
N VAL A 426 15.13 16.79 11.41
CA VAL A 426 16.52 17.19 11.14
C VAL A 426 17.41 15.95 11.24
N VAL A 427 17.97 15.53 10.11
CA VAL A 427 18.80 14.33 9.99
C VAL A 427 20.28 14.70 9.81
N ASP A 428 21.11 14.36 10.79
CA ASP A 428 22.54 14.67 10.78
C ASP A 428 23.37 13.59 10.06
N LYS A 429 23.26 13.55 8.73
CA LYS A 429 24.02 12.62 7.87
C LYS A 429 25.55 12.88 7.87
N ARG A 430 26.03 13.98 8.46
CA ARG A 430 27.44 14.39 8.47
C ARG A 430 28.09 14.40 9.86
N GLY A 431 27.33 14.15 10.92
CA GLY A 431 27.82 14.14 12.31
C GLY A 431 28.12 15.53 12.88
N PHE A 432 27.60 16.61 12.29
CA PHE A 432 27.85 17.98 12.75
C PHE A 432 27.38 18.25 14.19
N LEU A 433 26.35 17.53 14.66
CA LEU A 433 25.80 17.66 16.00
C LEU A 433 26.57 16.84 17.05
N ASN A 434 27.53 16.00 16.63
CA ASN A 434 28.34 15.12 17.49
C ASN A 434 27.48 14.27 18.45
N LYS A 435 26.34 13.76 17.95
CA LYS A 435 25.43 12.87 18.69
C LYS A 435 25.55 11.43 18.19
N PRO A 436 25.39 10.42 19.06
CA PRO A 436 25.29 9.04 18.62
C PRO A 436 24.01 8.86 17.78
N ALA A 437 24.05 7.95 16.82
CA ALA A 437 22.87 7.59 16.04
C ALA A 437 21.76 7.01 16.94
N ASN A 438 20.50 7.33 16.61
CA ASN A 438 19.32 6.96 17.39
C ASN A 438 18.20 6.30 16.55
N VAL A 439 18.33 6.32 15.22
CA VAL A 439 17.31 5.77 14.31
C VAL A 439 17.93 5.07 13.11
N PHE A 440 17.17 4.13 12.55
CA PHE A 440 17.37 3.59 11.21
C PHE A 440 16.39 4.28 10.25
N ILE A 441 16.92 5.03 9.29
CA ILE A 441 16.12 5.67 8.25
C ILE A 441 16.08 4.75 7.03
N VAL A 442 14.89 4.23 6.71
CA VAL A 442 14.66 3.47 5.47
C VAL A 442 14.88 4.38 4.26
N LYS A 443 15.52 3.87 3.21
CA LYS A 443 15.79 4.59 1.95
C LYS A 443 15.21 3.92 0.72
N ASN A 444 15.21 2.59 0.69
CA ASN A 444 14.83 1.80 -0.48
C ASN A 444 14.15 0.52 -0.05
N MET A 445 13.10 0.12 -0.75
CA MET A 445 12.23 -1.00 -0.39
C MET A 445 11.87 -1.88 -1.59
N ASP A 446 11.70 -3.18 -1.33
CA ASP A 446 11.20 -4.14 -2.31
C ASP A 446 9.68 -4.00 -2.47
N LEU A 447 9.28 -3.18 -3.43
CA LEU A 447 7.88 -2.97 -3.78
C LEU A 447 7.19 -4.28 -4.18
N GLY A 448 7.88 -5.16 -4.93
CA GLY A 448 7.32 -6.42 -5.41
C GLY A 448 6.97 -7.38 -4.28
N LYS A 449 7.81 -7.47 -3.24
CA LYS A 449 7.49 -8.23 -2.02
C LYS A 449 6.34 -7.63 -1.24
N THR A 450 6.27 -6.30 -1.09
CA THR A 450 5.13 -5.66 -0.41
C THR A 450 3.82 -5.93 -1.17
N GLN A 451 3.86 -5.80 -2.49
CA GLN A 451 2.73 -6.11 -3.37
C GLN A 451 2.30 -7.58 -3.24
N ALA A 452 3.25 -8.52 -3.18
CA ALA A 452 2.94 -9.93 -2.96
C ALA A 452 2.34 -10.19 -1.57
N LEU A 453 2.86 -9.57 -0.50
CA LEU A 453 2.30 -9.69 0.85
C LEU A 453 0.87 -9.14 0.92
N PHE A 454 0.64 -7.92 0.41
CA PHE A 454 -0.67 -7.29 0.47
C PHE A 454 -1.69 -7.98 -0.45
N GLY A 455 -1.29 -8.33 -1.69
CA GLY A 455 -2.11 -9.11 -2.60
C GLY A 455 -2.49 -10.49 -2.04
N SER A 456 -1.62 -11.12 -1.23
CA SER A 456 -1.91 -12.42 -0.64
C SER A 456 -3.12 -12.42 0.31
N VAL A 457 -3.45 -11.27 0.90
CA VAL A 457 -4.63 -11.12 1.77
C VAL A 457 -5.91 -11.49 1.03
N PHE A 458 -6.04 -11.07 -0.22
CA PHE A 458 -7.24 -11.29 -1.02
C PHE A 458 -7.34 -12.73 -1.53
N SER A 459 -6.22 -13.40 -1.78
CA SER A 459 -6.20 -14.84 -2.10
C SER A 459 -6.42 -15.76 -0.88
N MET A 460 -6.08 -15.33 0.34
CA MET A 460 -6.24 -16.16 1.55
C MET A 460 -7.70 -16.26 2.01
N ILE A 461 -8.55 -15.30 1.63
CA ILE A 461 -9.95 -15.26 2.07
C ILE A 461 -10.80 -16.30 1.32
N GLU A 462 -10.51 -16.58 0.05
CA GLU A 462 -11.18 -17.64 -0.73
C GLU A 462 -11.08 -19.03 -0.08
N GLU A 463 -9.92 -19.38 0.48
CA GLU A 463 -9.76 -20.67 1.18
C GLU A 463 -10.68 -20.78 2.41
N SER A 464 -10.94 -19.67 3.10
CA SER A 464 -11.70 -19.64 4.36
C SER A 464 -13.21 -19.85 4.19
N GLU A 465 -13.80 -19.40 3.07
CA GLU A 465 -15.23 -19.61 2.78
C GLU A 465 -15.52 -21.02 2.22
N SER A 466 -14.49 -21.73 1.73
CA SER A 466 -14.65 -22.97 0.97
C SER A 466 -14.88 -24.26 1.79
N LEU A 467 -14.80 -24.22 3.12
CA LEU A 467 -14.64 -25.42 3.97
C LEU A 467 -15.66 -25.60 5.10
N THR A 468 -16.94 -25.72 4.75
CA THR A 468 -17.94 -26.46 5.56
C THR A 468 -18.74 -27.49 4.75
N LEU A 469 -18.04 -28.40 4.06
CA LEU A 469 -18.66 -29.63 3.55
C LEU A 469 -18.93 -30.60 4.72
N THR A 470 -20.15 -30.53 5.27
CA THR A 470 -20.65 -31.58 6.17
C THR A 470 -20.88 -32.87 5.38
N PRO A 471 -20.26 -34.01 5.76
CA PRO A 471 -20.44 -35.26 5.05
C PRO A 471 -21.84 -35.83 5.34
N ILE A 472 -22.76 -35.70 4.37
CA ILE A 472 -24.06 -36.37 4.42
C ILE A 472 -23.85 -37.84 4.04
N THR A 473 -23.71 -38.72 5.03
CA THR A 473 -23.74 -40.17 4.83
C THR A 473 -25.15 -40.65 4.54
N LEU A 474 -25.50 -40.81 3.26
CA LEU A 474 -26.65 -41.61 2.84
C LEU A 474 -26.27 -43.10 2.86
N ALA A 475 -26.81 -43.83 3.83
CA ALA A 475 -26.64 -45.28 3.91
C ALA A 475 -27.57 -45.98 2.90
N GLY A 476 -26.98 -46.68 1.93
CA GLY A 476 -27.69 -47.52 0.94
C GLY A 476 -26.76 -48.65 0.47
N PRO A 477 -27.25 -49.90 0.29
CA PRO A 477 -26.36 -51.05 0.18
C PRO A 477 -25.90 -51.36 -1.25
N GLY A 478 -24.58 -51.38 -1.44
CA GLY A 478 -23.93 -52.27 -2.39
C GLY A 478 -23.43 -51.66 -3.71
N LYS A 479 -22.13 -51.89 -3.94
CA LYS A 479 -21.32 -51.71 -5.16
C LYS A 479 -20.61 -50.36 -5.32
N ASP A 480 -19.41 -50.47 -5.89
CA ASP A 480 -18.37 -49.46 -5.90
C ASP A 480 -18.67 -48.30 -6.86
N HIS A 481 -18.34 -47.06 -6.44
CA HIS A 481 -18.48 -45.87 -7.27
C HIS A 481 -17.20 -45.05 -7.29
N VAL A 482 -16.71 -44.78 -8.51
CA VAL A 482 -15.74 -43.73 -8.82
C VAL A 482 -16.47 -42.38 -8.72
N PRO A 483 -15.91 -41.35 -8.03
CA PRO A 483 -16.56 -40.06 -7.92
C PRO A 483 -16.53 -39.31 -9.27
N ILE A 484 -17.70 -39.06 -9.85
CA ILE A 484 -17.88 -38.13 -10.97
C ILE A 484 -18.29 -36.78 -10.37
N LEU A 485 -17.47 -35.76 -10.57
CA LEU A 485 -17.79 -34.37 -10.20
C LEU A 485 -18.74 -33.77 -11.26
N LEU A 486 -20.01 -33.61 -10.91
CA LEU A 486 -20.97 -32.84 -11.69
C LEU A 486 -21.28 -31.51 -10.98
N LYS A 487 -21.06 -30.41 -11.69
CA LYS A 487 -21.31 -29.04 -11.24
C LYS A 487 -22.72 -28.62 -11.66
N GLU A 488 -23.73 -28.80 -10.79
CA GLU A 488 -25.05 -28.19 -11.01
C GLU A 488 -24.97 -26.69 -10.72
N ILE A 489 -25.10 -25.87 -11.76
CA ILE A 489 -25.28 -24.42 -11.63
C ILE A 489 -26.80 -24.14 -11.62
N LYS A 490 -27.35 -23.81 -10.45
CA LYS A 490 -28.71 -23.28 -10.34
C LYS A 490 -28.67 -21.77 -10.39
N ILE A 491 -29.02 -21.22 -11.56
CA ILE A 491 -29.30 -19.79 -11.72
C ILE A 491 -30.71 -19.54 -11.18
N ASN A 492 -30.82 -18.87 -10.03
CA ASN A 492 -32.09 -18.32 -9.57
C ASN A 492 -32.22 -16.88 -10.09
N VAL A 493 -33.19 -16.66 -10.97
CA VAL A 493 -33.60 -15.32 -11.41
C VAL A 493 -34.79 -14.88 -10.57
N VAL A 494 -34.61 -13.84 -9.74
CA VAL A 494 -35.64 -12.87 -9.32
C VAL A 494 -34.94 -11.52 -9.14
#